data_AF-A0A527HDQ3-F1
#
_entry.id   AF-A0A527HDQ3-F1
#
_cell.length_a   1.000
_cell.length_b   1.000
_cell.length_c   1.000
_cell.angle_alpha   90.00
_cell.angle_beta   90.00
_cell.angle_gamma   90.00
#
_symmetry.space_group_name_H-M   'P 1'
#
loop_
_entity.id
_entity.type
_entity.pdbx_description
1 polymer ?
#
loop_
_entity_poly.entity_id
_entity_poly.type
_entity_poly.pdbx_seq_one_letter_code
_entity_poly.pdbx_strand_id
1 'polypeptide(L)'
;MTNQENDSYKNQLLRRLNPGDLGLLQPHLELCDLELKMTLEKADSEIETVYFLEDGIASVVAAASGKEAEVGLVGFEGMTGAALVMGAD
;
A
#
# COMPACT_ATOMS: atom_id res chain seq x y z
N MET A 1 17.44 4.13 -8.20
CA MET A 1 17.27 4.33 -9.65
C MET A 1 15.77 4.27 -9.91
N THR A 2 15.17 5.35 -10.38
CA THR A 2 13.74 5.39 -10.76
C THR A 2 13.62 5.02 -12.24
N ASN A 3 12.62 4.22 -12.58
CA ASN A 3 12.36 3.84 -13.97
C ASN A 3 11.60 4.98 -14.65
N GLN A 4 12.22 5.61 -15.66
CA GLN A 4 11.74 6.85 -16.29
C GLN A 4 10.38 6.68 -17.02
N GLU A 5 9.99 5.44 -17.29
CA GLU A 5 8.70 5.08 -17.89
C GLU A 5 7.54 5.07 -16.87
N ASN A 6 7.85 5.12 -15.56
CA ASN A 6 6.88 5.00 -14.48
C ASN A 6 6.57 6.37 -13.82
N ASP A 7 6.98 7.48 -14.43
CA ASP A 7 6.82 8.84 -13.86
C ASP A 7 5.35 9.29 -13.75
N SER A 8 4.40 8.53 -14.29
CA SER A 8 2.96 8.72 -14.05
C SER A 8 2.54 8.44 -12.60
N TYR A 9 3.32 7.63 -11.87
CA TYR A 9 3.09 7.32 -10.47
C TYR A 9 3.94 8.22 -9.58
N LYS A 10 3.38 8.72 -8.49
CA LYS A 10 4.11 9.36 -7.38
C LYS A 10 4.61 8.31 -6.39
N ASN A 11 3.95 7.16 -6.29
CA ASN A 11 4.37 6.08 -5.41
C ASN A 11 5.75 5.54 -5.80
N GLN A 12 6.73 5.62 -4.89
CA GLN A 12 8.11 5.26 -5.15
C GLN A 12 8.32 3.75 -5.34
N LEU A 13 7.46 2.88 -4.78
CA LEU A 13 7.57 1.44 -5.06
C LEU A 13 7.26 1.19 -6.54
N LEU A 14 6.11 1.69 -7.02
CA LEU A 14 5.72 1.56 -8.43
C LEU A 14 6.76 2.18 -9.37
N ARG A 15 7.33 3.34 -9.00
CA ARG A 15 8.41 3.98 -9.79
C ARG A 15 9.71 3.20 -9.86
N ARG A 16 9.98 2.31 -8.91
CA ARG A 16 11.21 1.51 -8.84
C ARG A 16 11.07 0.12 -9.44
N LEU A 17 9.84 -0.33 -9.70
CA LEU A 17 9.59 -1.58 -10.41
C LEU A 17 10.14 -1.52 -11.83
N ASN A 18 10.72 -2.63 -12.28
CA ASN A 18 11.05 -2.78 -13.69
C ASN A 18 9.75 -2.92 -14.51
N PRO A 19 9.79 -2.66 -15.84
CA PRO A 19 8.59 -2.67 -16.67
C PRO A 19 7.84 -4.02 -16.69
N GLY A 20 8.56 -5.13 -16.55
CA GLY A 20 7.97 -6.47 -16.54
C GLY A 20 7.11 -6.69 -15.30
N ASP A 21 7.66 -6.40 -14.11
CA ASP A 21 6.95 -6.53 -12.84
C ASP A 21 5.77 -5.55 -12.76
N LEU A 22 5.97 -4.30 -13.19
CA LEU A 22 4.88 -3.33 -13.24
C LEU A 22 3.77 -3.80 -14.18
N GLY A 23 4.12 -4.39 -15.33
CA GLY A 23 3.16 -4.94 -16.28
C GLY A 23 2.29 -6.06 -15.72
N LEU A 24 2.74 -6.78 -14.69
CA LEU A 24 1.94 -7.77 -13.98
C LEU A 24 0.91 -7.12 -13.06
N LEU A 25 1.23 -5.97 -12.45
CA LEU A 25 0.35 -5.25 -11.55
C LEU A 25 -0.63 -4.34 -12.28
N GLN A 26 -0.18 -3.70 -13.36
CA GLN A 26 -0.93 -2.69 -14.11
C GLN A 26 -2.38 -3.06 -14.48
N PRO A 27 -2.70 -4.30 -14.93
CA PRO A 27 -4.09 -4.68 -15.23
C PRO A 27 -5.00 -4.79 -13.99
N HIS A 28 -4.43 -4.82 -12.80
CA HIS A 28 -5.15 -4.89 -11.52
C HIS A 28 -5.13 -3.56 -10.75
N LEU A 29 -4.37 -2.57 -11.21
CA LEU A 29 -4.30 -1.26 -10.57
C LEU A 29 -5.48 -0.39 -10.99
N GLU A 30 -6.22 0.10 -10.00
CA GLU A 30 -7.28 1.09 -10.18
C GLU A 30 -6.95 2.34 -9.36
N LEU A 31 -7.09 3.52 -9.98
CA LEU A 31 -6.99 4.79 -9.26
C LEU A 31 -8.28 5.00 -8.48
N CYS A 32 -8.18 5.11 -7.16
CA CYS A 32 -9.32 5.39 -6.28
C CYS A 32 -9.00 6.53 -5.30
N ASP A 33 -10.03 7.27 -4.90
CA ASP A 33 -9.95 8.26 -3.83
C ASP A 33 -10.14 7.56 -2.47
N LEU A 34 -9.25 7.86 -1.53
CA LEU A 34 -9.34 7.36 -0.16
C LEU A 34 -9.89 8.46 0.76
N GLU A 35 -10.95 8.15 1.50
CA GLU A 35 -11.51 9.10 2.46
C GLU A 35 -10.65 9.18 3.73
N LEU A 36 -10.69 10.35 4.39
CA LEU A 36 -9.99 10.53 5.66
C LEU A 36 -10.53 9.55 6.71
N LYS A 37 -9.62 8.82 7.38
CA LYS A 37 -9.94 7.75 8.34
C LYS A 37 -10.69 6.54 7.74
N MET A 38 -10.60 6.35 6.42
CA MET A 38 -11.04 5.11 5.79
C MET A 38 -10.22 3.93 6.35
N THR A 39 -10.91 2.86 6.73
CA THR A 39 -10.25 1.61 7.11
C THR A 39 -9.86 0.88 5.83
N LEU A 40 -8.56 0.83 5.54
CA LEU A 40 -8.03 0.18 4.34
C LEU A 40 -7.88 -1.33 4.53
N GLU A 41 -7.44 -1.73 5.72
CA GLU A 41 -7.26 -3.12 6.12
C GLU A 41 -7.73 -3.29 7.56
N LYS A 42 -8.23 -4.48 7.88
CA LYS A 42 -8.64 -4.85 9.23
C LYS A 42 -7.79 -6.01 9.70
N ALA A 43 -7.28 -5.91 10.92
CA ALA A 43 -6.57 -7.01 11.56
C ALA A 43 -7.41 -8.29 11.58
N ASP A 44 -6.75 -9.44 11.43
CA ASP A 44 -7.36 -10.78 11.40
C ASP A 44 -8.46 -10.95 10.32
N SER A 45 -8.36 -10.20 9.22
CA SER A 45 -9.26 -10.30 8.07
C SER A 45 -8.47 -10.55 6.78
N GLU A 46 -9.10 -11.20 5.81
CA GLU A 46 -8.49 -11.43 4.49
C GLU A 46 -8.12 -10.09 3.82
N ILE A 47 -6.91 -10.02 3.26
CA ILE A 47 -6.45 -8.85 2.53
C ILE A 47 -7.01 -8.92 1.10
N GLU A 48 -8.16 -8.28 0.88
CA GLU A 48 -8.80 -8.26 -0.44
C GLU A 48 -8.17 -7.24 -1.40
N THR A 49 -7.60 -6.16 -0.86
CA THR A 49 -7.06 -5.05 -1.66
C THR A 49 -5.83 -4.45 -0.98
N VAL A 50 -4.82 -4.13 -1.79
CA VAL A 50 -3.62 -3.42 -1.35
C VAL A 50 -3.56 -2.05 -1.99
N TYR A 51 -3.09 -1.06 -1.24
CA TYR A 51 -3.10 0.33 -1.67
C TYR A 51 -1.67 0.85 -1.84
N PHE A 52 -1.37 1.38 -3.01
CA PHE A 52 -0.15 2.14 -3.29
C PHE A 52 -0.49 3.62 -3.17
N LEU A 53 -0.02 4.27 -2.10
CA LEU A 53 -0.39 5.66 -1.83
C LEU A 53 0.30 6.61 -2.81
N GLU A 54 -0.52 7.41 -3.49
CA GLU A 54 -0.13 8.46 -4.43
C GLU A 54 -0.29 9.86 -3.83
N ASP A 55 -0.98 9.98 -2.68
CA ASP A 55 -1.12 11.20 -1.87
C ASP A 55 -1.46 10.83 -0.41
N GLY A 56 -1.12 11.71 0.54
CA GLY A 56 -1.41 11.50 1.95
C GLY A 56 -0.57 10.41 2.64
N ILE A 57 -1.08 9.91 3.77
CA ILE A 57 -0.47 8.85 4.59
C ILE A 57 -1.56 7.93 5.14
N ALA A 58 -1.25 6.64 5.26
CA ALA A 58 -2.05 5.66 6.01
C ALA A 58 -1.32 5.28 7.31
N SER A 59 -2.06 5.16 8.41
CA SER A 59 -1.54 4.69 9.70
C SER A 59 -1.85 3.22 9.88
N VAL A 60 -0.85 2.46 10.34
CA VAL A 60 -1.00 1.05 10.72
C VAL A 60 -1.13 1.00 12.23
N VAL A 61 -2.29 0.57 12.71
CA VAL A 61 -2.61 0.51 14.13
C VAL A 61 -2.70 -0.95 14.56
N ALA A 62 -1.94 -1.33 15.58
CA ALA A 62 -2.10 -2.61 16.24
C ALA A 62 -3.03 -2.44 17.45
N ALA A 63 -4.00 -3.34 17.58
CA ALA A 63 -4.86 -3.41 18.74
C ALA A 63 -4.52 -4.67 19.56
N ALA A 64 -4.19 -4.49 20.83
CA ALA A 64 -3.95 -5.59 21.75
C ALA A 64 -4.60 -5.31 23.10
N SER A 65 -5.39 -6.27 23.60
CA SER A 65 -6.06 -6.17 24.91
C SER A 65 -6.86 -4.88 25.11
N GLY A 66 -7.56 -4.40 24.06
CA GLY A 66 -8.37 -3.18 24.11
C GLY A 66 -7.58 -1.87 24.08
N LYS A 67 -6.27 -1.91 23.80
CA LYS A 67 -5.44 -0.74 23.57
C LYS A 67 -4.98 -0.70 22.12
N GLU A 68 -5.06 0.48 21.53
CA GLU A 68 -4.59 0.75 20.18
C GLU A 68 -3.25 1.49 20.24
N ALA A 69 -2.31 1.10 19.39
CA ALA A 69 -1.03 1.76 19.22
C ALA A 69 -0.68 1.82 17.74
N GLU A 70 -0.23 2.99 17.28
CA GLU A 70 0.37 3.11 15.95
C GLU A 70 1.70 2.37 15.92
N VAL A 71 1.85 1.47 14.95
CA VAL A 71 3.04 0.63 14.76
C VAL A 71 3.76 0.94 13.45
N GLY A 72 3.14 1.73 12.57
CA GLY A 72 3.73 2.12 11.30
C GLY A 72 2.94 3.18 10.56
N LEU A 73 3.60 3.76 9.57
CA LEU A 73 3.03 4.68 8.60
C LEU A 73 3.39 4.22 7.21
N VAL A 74 2.44 4.37 6.29
CA VAL A 74 2.64 4.12 4.86
C VAL A 74 2.41 5.44 4.15
N GLY A 75 3.42 5.91 3.41
CA GLY A 75 3.33 7.07 2.53
C GLY A 75 3.61 6.68 1.08
N PHE A 76 4.07 7.66 0.29
CA PHE A 76 4.42 7.47 -1.12
C PHE A 76 5.49 6.40 -1.33
N GLU A 77 6.30 6.09 -0.33
CA GLU A 77 7.38 5.10 -0.40
C GLU A 77 6.93 3.65 -0.19
N GLY A 78 5.65 3.42 0.11
CA GLY A 78 5.15 2.13 0.58
C GLY A 78 3.85 1.67 -0.08
N MET A 79 3.35 0.55 0.44
CA MET A 79 2.02 0.01 0.18
C MET A 79 1.43 -0.55 1.47
N THR A 80 0.11 -0.64 1.54
CA THR A 80 -0.56 -1.42 2.60
C THR A 80 -0.41 -2.92 2.34
N GLY A 81 -0.82 -3.78 3.27
CA GLY A 81 -0.86 -5.22 3.04
C GLY A 81 0.51 -5.85 2.90
N ALA A 82 1.54 -5.26 3.53
CA ALA A 82 2.91 -5.76 3.48
C ALA A 82 3.03 -7.22 3.95
N ALA A 83 2.09 -7.71 4.76
CA ALA A 83 1.98 -9.11 5.15
C ALA A 83 1.83 -10.06 3.93
N LEU A 84 1.11 -9.64 2.89
CA LEU A 84 0.93 -10.40 1.64
C LEU A 84 2.28 -10.65 0.96
N VAL A 85 3.13 -9.62 0.89
CA VAL A 85 4.47 -9.71 0.30
C VAL A 85 5.40 -10.57 1.16
N MET A 86 5.21 -10.56 2.48
CA MET A 86 5.98 -11.36 3.43
C MET A 86 5.50 -12.82 3.53
N GLY A 87 4.40 -13.20 2.86
CA GLY A 87 3.82 -14.54 2.90
C GLY A 87 3.22 -14.89 4.27
N ALA A 88 2.71 -13.89 4.98
CA ALA A 88 2.18 -14.00 6.33
C ALA A 88 0.69 -13.59 6.41
N ASP A 89 -0.07 -13.82 5.33
CA ASP A 89 -1.52 -13.60 5.30
C ASP A 89 -2.32 -14.62 6.13
#